data_AF-A0A7U9SM12-F1
#
_entry.id   AF-A0A7U9SM12-F1
#
_cell.length_a   1.000
_cell.length_b   1.000
_cell.length_c   1.000
_cell.angle_alpha   90.00
_cell.angle_beta   90.00
_cell.angle_gamma   90.00
#
_symmetry.space_group_name_H-M   'P 1'
#
loop_
_entity.id
_entity.type
_entity.pdbx_description
1 polymer ?
#
loop_
_entity_poly.entity_id
_entity_poly.type
_entity_poly.pdbx_seq_one_letter_code
_entity_poly.pdbx_strand_id
1 'polypeptide(L)' 'MIVTAKDLEIRGKEKKISNKTNKEYLIVRVEDETGKSTELLDWNVENFDRYKRGTIANFELNLDIGKYINISIKDFTTTE' A
#
# COMPACT_ATOMS: atom_id res chain seq x y z
N MET A 1 -3.87 14.59 -2.32
CA MET A 1 -2.51 14.92 -2.82
C MET A 1 -1.74 13.63 -3.09
N ILE A 2 -0.73 13.64 -3.97
CA ILE A 2 0.10 12.46 -4.25
C ILE A 2 1.45 12.64 -3.57
N VAL A 3 1.91 11.62 -2.86
CA VAL A 3 3.26 11.54 -2.28
C VAL A 3 3.94 10.27 -2.76
N THR A 4 5.26 10.32 -2.94
CA THR A 4 6.06 9.15 -3.30
C THR A 4 6.80 8.66 -2.08
N ALA A 5 6.55 7.41 -1.68
CA ALA A 5 7.36 6.69 -0.71
C ALA A 5 8.33 5.77 -1.45
N LYS A 6 9.62 5.88 -1.17
CA LYS A 6 10.66 5.16 -1.90
C LYS A 6 11.21 3.99 -1.11
N ASP A 7 11.77 3.03 -1.85
CA ASP A 7 12.60 1.94 -1.31
C ASP A 7 11.91 1.13 -0.20
N LEU A 8 10.62 0.83 -0.39
CA LEU A 8 9.83 0.04 0.54
C LEU A 8 9.82 -1.44 0.14
N GLU A 9 10.18 -2.32 1.07
CA GLU A 9 10.11 -3.76 0.87
C GLU A 9 8.71 -4.29 1.14
N ILE A 10 8.13 -5.01 0.18
CA ILE A 10 6.84 -5.70 0.37
C ILE A 10 7.05 -6.91 1.28
N ARG A 11 6.38 -6.93 2.42
CA ARG A 11 6.44 -8.01 3.42
C ARG A 11 5.24 -8.94 3.38
N GLY A 12 4.08 -8.47 2.93
CA GLY A 12 2.87 -9.27 2.87
C GLY A 12 1.69 -8.56 2.21
N LYS A 13 0.67 -9.35 1.90
CA LYS A 13 -0.57 -8.88 1.29
C LYS A 13 -1.76 -9.67 1.82
N GLU A 14 -2.88 -9.00 2.05
CA GLU A 14 -4.13 -9.61 2.52
C GLU A 14 -5.31 -8.94 1.81
N LYS A 15 -6.34 -9.70 1.44
CA LYS A 15 -7.60 -9.17 0.90
C LYS A 15 -8.65 -9.09 2.03
N LYS A 16 -9.36 -7.97 2.14
CA LYS A 16 -10.42 -7.74 3.12
C LYS A 16 -11.66 -7.13 2.48
N ILE A 17 -12.79 -7.22 3.20
CA ILE A 17 -14.03 -6.51 2.88
C ILE A 17 -14.24 -5.41 3.90
N SER A 18 -14.51 -4.19 3.45
CA SER A 18 -14.78 -3.05 4.32
C SER A 18 -16.16 -3.17 4.96
N ASN A 19 -16.23 -3.19 6.29
CA ASN A 19 -17.50 -3.17 7.01
C ASN A 19 -18.32 -1.89 6.77
N LYS A 20 -17.69 -0.80 6.31
CA LYS A 20 -18.35 0.49 6.07
C LYS A 20 -18.98 0.58 4.68
N THR A 21 -18.30 0.02 3.68
CA THR A 21 -18.67 0.19 2.26
C THR A 21 -19.05 -1.11 1.57
N ASN A 22 -18.85 -2.26 2.24
CA ASN A 22 -18.98 -3.60 1.69
C ASN A 22 -18.14 -3.85 0.42
N LYS A 23 -17.07 -3.08 0.22
CA LYS A 23 -16.15 -3.20 -0.91
C LYS A 23 -14.90 -3.97 -0.50
N GLU A 24 -14.37 -4.78 -1.42
CA GLU A 24 -13.07 -5.41 -1.25
C GLU A 24 -11.94 -4.37 -1.31
N TYR A 25 -10.87 -4.63 -0.57
CA TYR A 25 -9.63 -3.87 -0.59
C TYR A 25 -8.47 -4.77 -0.17
N LEU A 26 -7.25 -4.32 -0.42
CA LEU A 26 -6.04 -4.99 -0.02
C LEU A 26 -5.38 -4.25 1.14
N ILE A 27 -4.82 -5.01 2.07
CA ILE A 27 -3.80 -4.54 3.00
C ILE A 27 -2.46 -5.01 2.46
N VAL A 28 -1.55 -4.07 2.24
CA VAL A 28 -0.18 -4.33 1.80
C VAL A 28 0.74 -3.95 2.94
N ARG A 29 1.44 -4.93 3.50
CA ARG A 29 2.44 -4.68 4.54
C ARG A 29 3.77 -4.38 3.87
N VAL A 30 4.35 -3.24 4.19
CA VAL A 30 5.63 -2.77 3.67
C VAL A 30 6.57 -2.42 4.82
N GLU A 31 7.86 -2.45 4.56
CA GLU A 31 8.91 -2.11 5.51
C GLU A 31 9.90 -1.11 4.89
N ASP A 32 10.31 -0.10 5.66
CA ASP A 32 11.34 0.85 5.23
C ASP A 32 12.76 0.33 5.54
N GLU A 33 13.77 1.07 5.05
CA GLU A 33 15.19 0.76 5.28
C GLU A 33 15.59 0.70 6.77
N THR A 34 14.79 1.30 7.66
CA THR A 34 15.02 1.28 9.12
C THR A 34 14.43 0.05 9.81
N GLY A 35 13.79 -0.85 9.04
CA GLY A 35 13.10 -2.03 9.54
C GLY A 35 11.71 -1.72 10.11
N LYS A 36 11.18 -0.51 9.93
CA LYS A 36 9.84 -0.15 10.41
C LYS A 36 8.80 -0.61 9.41
N SER A 37 7.85 -1.40 9.89
CA SER A 37 6.73 -1.88 9.08
C SER A 37 5.50 -0.99 9.20
N THR A 38 4.77 -0.87 8.11
CA THR A 38 3.45 -0.22 8.07
C THR A 38 2.51 -0.97 7.12
N GLU A 39 1.22 -0.68 7.24
CA GLU A 39 0.17 -1.25 6.41
C GLU A 39 -0.45 -0.15 5.55
N LEU A 40 -0.47 -0.40 4.24
CA LEU A 40 -1.06 0.49 3.25
C LEU A 40 -2.31 -0.15 2.66
N LEU A 41 -3.32 0.68 2.41
CA LEU A 41 -4.57 0.24 1.80
C LEU A 41 -4.49 0.38 0.28
N ASP A 42 -4.82 -0.66 -0.46
CA ASP A 42 -5.07 -0.56 -1.91
C ASP A 42 -6.53 -0.89 -2.22
N TRP A 43 -7.23 0.02 -2.86
CA TRP A 43 -8.60 -0.20 -3.30
C TRP A 43 -8.68 -0.95 -4.64
N ASN A 44 -7.57 -1.04 -5.37
CA ASN A 44 -7.47 -1.82 -6.59
C ASN A 44 -7.07 -3.27 -6.26
N VAL A 45 -8.07 -4.14 -6.11
CA VAL A 45 -7.86 -5.56 -5.78
C VAL A 45 -7.17 -6.35 -6.89
N GLU A 46 -7.14 -5.84 -8.13
CA GLU A 46 -6.43 -6.47 -9.24
C GLU A 46 -4.90 -6.42 -9.05
N ASN A 47 -4.42 -5.52 -8.20
CA ASN A 47 -2.99 -5.43 -7.86
C ASN A 47 -2.51 -6.58 -6.96
N PHE A 48 -3.41 -7.42 -6.43
CA PHE A 48 -3.06 -8.45 -5.45
C PHE A 48 -1.86 -9.29 -5.88
N ASP A 49 -1.86 -9.83 -7.10
CA ASP A 49 -0.78 -10.69 -7.59
C ASP A 49 0.51 -9.94 -7.97
N ARG A 50 0.44 -8.61 -8.15
CA ARG A 50 1.62 -7.77 -8.36
C ARG A 50 2.46 -7.65 -7.10
N TYR A 51 1.86 -7.75 -5.91
CA TYR A 51 2.59 -7.70 -4.64
C TYR A 51 3.34 -9.01 -4.39
N LYS A 52 4.67 -8.97 -4.47
CA LYS A 52 5.56 -10.11 -4.22
C LYS A 52 6.40 -9.81 -2.99
N ARG A 53 6.43 -10.75 -2.04
CA ARG A 53 7.21 -10.61 -0.81
C ARG A 53 8.71 -10.56 -1.15
N GLY A 54 9.46 -9.68 -0.49
CA GLY A 54 10.89 -9.47 -0.73
C GLY A 54 11.20 -8.49 -1.86
N THR A 55 10.19 -7.98 -2.56
CA THR A 55 10.38 -7.00 -3.63
C THR A 55 10.43 -5.59 -3.06
N ILE A 56 11.44 -4.83 -3.48
CA ILE A 56 11.54 -3.39 -3.19
C ILE A 56 10.77 -2.62 -4.27
N ALA A 57 10.00 -1.62 -3.83
CA ALA A 57 9.21 -0.80 -4.73
C ALA A 57 9.08 0.64 -4.23
N ASN A 58 8.88 1.54 -5.20
CA ASN A 58 8.45 2.91 -4.98
C ASN A 58 6.93 2.97 -5.09
N PHE A 59 6.28 3.56 -4.09
CA PHE A 59 4.83 3.67 -4.00
C PHE A 59 4.38 5.10 -4.27
N GLU A 60 3.43 5.25 -5.18
CA GLU A 60 2.61 6.46 -5.27
C GLU A 60 1.43 6.33 -4.31
N LEU A 61 1.33 7.25 -3.36
CA LEU A 61 0.30 7.22 -2.33
C LEU A 61 -0.64 8.41 -2.49
N ASN A 62 -1.94 8.12 -2.48
CA ASN A 62 -2.98 9.10 -2.26
C ASN A 62 -3.01 9.46 -0.78
N LEU A 63 -2.67 10.71 -0.48
CA LEU A 63 -2.77 11.31 0.84
C LEU A 63 -3.98 12.25 0.87
N ASP A 64 -4.93 11.98 1.76
CA ASP A 64 -6.11 12.80 1.99
C ASP A 64 -6.04 13.42 3.39
N ILE A 65 -5.98 14.75 3.44
CA ILE A 65 -5.83 15.52 4.67
C ILE A 65 -7.19 16.12 5.03
N GLY A 66 -7.86 15.50 6.00
CA GLY A 66 -9.09 16.00 6.62
C GLY A 66 -8.97 16.05 8.14
N LYS A 67 -10.04 15.69 8.86
CA LYS A 67 -9.98 15.51 10.32
C LYS A 67 -8.92 14.48 10.73
N TYR A 68 -8.72 13.47 9.90
CA TYR A 68 -7.65 12.48 9.99
C TYR A 68 -6.92 12.43 8.66
N ILE A 69 -5.68 11.91 8.70
CA ILE A 69 -4.91 11.63 7.51
C ILE A 69 -5.29 10.22 7.03
N ASN A 70 -5.74 10.11 5.79
CA ASN A 70 -5.92 8.82 5.12
C ASN A 70 -4.85 8.64 4.06
N ILE A 71 -4.28 7.42 4.00
CA ILE A 71 -3.27 7.04 3.04
C ILE A 71 -3.77 5.80 2.30
N SER A 72 -3.69 5.81 0.97
CA SER A 72 -3.95 4.64 0.15
C SER A 72 -3.00 4.59 -1.05
N ILE A 73 -2.78 3.40 -1.56
CA ILE A 73 -1.95 3.16 -2.74
C ILE A 73 -2.72 3.66 -3.97
N LYS A 74 -2.01 4.41 -4.82
CA LYS A 74 -2.45 4.76 -6.16
C LYS A 74 -1.86 3.79 -7.18
N ASP A 75 -0.54 3.61 -7.11
CA ASP A 75 0.22 2.63 -7.90
C ASP A 75 1.58 2.40 -7.24
N PHE A 76 2.35 1.45 -7.76
CA PHE A 76 3.73 1.23 -7.36
C PHE A 76 4.57 0.70 -8.52
N THR A 77 5.87 0.97 -8.45
CA THR A 77 6.86 0.49 -9.42
C THR A 77 7.95 -0.26 -8.67
N THR A 78 8.18 -1.50 -9.06
CA THR A 78 9.27 -2.31 -8.51
C THR A 78 10.60 -1.74 -8.97
N THR A 79 11.56 -1.62 -8.06
CA THR A 79 12.96 -1.36 -8.40
C THR A 79 13.61 -2.70 -8.74
N GLU A 80 14.19 -2.81 -9.93
CA GLU A 80 14.99 -3.97 -10.37
C GLU A 80 16.22 -4.18 -9.48
#